data_AF-A0AAD6KVN6-F1
#
_entry.id   AF-A0AAD6KVN6-F1
#
_cell.length_a   1.000
_cell.length_b   1.000
_cell.length_c   1.000
_cell.angle_alpha   90.00
_cell.angle_beta   90.00
_cell.angle_gamma   90.00
#
_symmetry.space_group_name_H-M   'P 1'
#
loop_
_entity.id
_entity.type
_entity.pdbx_description
1 polymer ?
#
loop_
_entity_poly.entity_id
_entity_poly.type
_entity_poly.pdbx_seq_one_letter_code
_entity_poly.pdbx_strand_id
1 'polypeptide(L)'
;MQISLNHQTWRLVSVIGVGSKVYIVGVPADAAKRKTKIIEDNWSPAWNEEFTFPLTVPELALLRVEVQEYDMSDKDDFGGQTCLPVLDLRPGIRSVPLHDKKGEKLKNVRLLMGFQFV
;
A
#
# COMPACT_ATOMS: atom_id res chain seq x y z
N MET A 1 5.19 27.34 -19.53
CA MET A 1 5.86 26.38 -18.63
C MET A 1 5.16 25.05 -18.83
N GLN A 2 5.80 24.14 -19.55
CA GLN A 2 5.17 22.96 -20.14
C GLN A 2 5.14 21.85 -19.08
N ILE A 3 3.95 21.53 -18.56
CA ILE A 3 3.76 20.43 -17.61
C ILE A 3 3.90 19.15 -18.43
N SER A 4 5.02 18.45 -18.29
CA SER A 4 5.15 17.12 -18.89
C SER A 4 4.21 16.17 -18.14
N LEU A 5 3.32 15.53 -18.89
CA LEU A 5 2.45 14.45 -18.43
C LEU A 5 3.33 13.23 -18.12
N ASN A 6 4.03 13.28 -16.99
CA ASN A 6 4.82 12.18 -16.49
C ASN A 6 3.85 11.13 -15.96
N HIS A 7 3.65 10.09 -16.76
CA HIS A 7 2.97 8.87 -16.35
C HIS A 7 3.81 8.23 -15.24
N GLN A 8 3.61 8.64 -13.99
CA GLN A 8 4.37 8.08 -12.89
C GLN A 8 3.95 6.63 -12.71
N THR A 9 4.87 5.74 -13.04
CA THR A 9 4.69 4.31 -12.91
C THR A 9 5.27 3.93 -11.56
N TRP A 10 4.41 3.55 -10.62
CA TRP A 10 4.84 3.16 -9.28
C TRP A 10 5.25 1.70 -9.26
N ARG A 11 6.15 1.33 -8.34
CA ARG A 11 6.38 -0.06 -7.96
C ARG A 11 6.27 -0.13 -6.45
N LEU A 12 5.26 -0.83 -5.96
CA LEU A 12 5.16 -1.18 -4.54
C LEU A 12 5.78 -2.56 -4.34
N VAL A 13 6.90 -2.66 -3.62
CA VAL A 13 7.43 -3.96 -3.14
C VAL A 13 6.96 -4.16 -1.71
N SER A 14 5.97 -5.05 -1.48
CA SER A 14 5.42 -5.29 -0.13
C SER A 14 6.21 -6.35 0.64
N VAL A 15 6.55 -6.02 1.89
CA VAL A 15 7.17 -6.93 2.87
C VAL A 15 6.41 -6.81 4.22
N ILE A 16 5.72 -7.90 4.59
CA ILE A 16 5.09 -8.29 5.88
C ILE A 16 3.60 -7.89 6.18
N GLY A 17 2.70 -8.86 6.48
CA GLY A 17 1.23 -8.76 6.73
C GLY A 17 0.26 -9.72 5.94
N VAL A 18 -0.26 -10.80 6.56
CA VAL A 18 -1.08 -11.90 5.95
C VAL A 18 -2.22 -11.40 5.03
N GLY A 19 -1.96 -11.24 3.73
CA GLY A 19 -2.96 -10.72 2.78
C GLY A 19 -3.20 -9.21 2.95
N SER A 20 -2.83 -8.42 1.94
CA SER A 20 -2.99 -6.97 1.94
C SER A 20 -3.79 -6.50 0.73
N LYS A 21 -4.65 -5.50 0.93
CA LYS A 21 -5.32 -4.77 -0.13
C LYS A 21 -4.61 -3.43 -0.35
N VAL A 22 -4.22 -3.15 -1.59
CA VAL A 22 -3.52 -1.93 -1.99
C VAL A 22 -4.47 -1.11 -2.87
N TYR A 23 -4.57 0.17 -2.60
CA TYR A 23 -5.48 1.09 -3.27
C TYR A 23 -4.75 2.36 -3.71
N ILE A 24 -5.15 2.89 -4.86
CA ILE A 24 -4.99 4.30 -5.19
C ILE A 24 -6.35 4.96 -4.99
N VAL A 25 -6.37 6.00 -4.16
CA VAL A 25 -7.54 6.83 -3.90
C VAL A 25 -7.25 8.22 -4.44
N GLY A 26 -8.17 8.80 -5.20
CA GLY A 26 -7.97 10.10 -5.84
C GLY A 26 -9.05 10.35 -6.88
N VAL A 27 -8.66 10.94 -8.01
CA VAL A 27 -9.58 11.11 -9.15
C VAL A 27 -10.07 9.74 -9.67
N PRO A 28 -11.30 9.64 -10.21
CA PRO A 28 -11.83 8.37 -10.71
C PRO A 28 -10.96 7.67 -11.76
N ALA A 29 -10.21 8.45 -12.56
CA ALA A 29 -9.30 7.92 -13.58
C ALA A 29 -8.09 7.16 -12.99
N ASP A 30 -7.67 7.52 -11.77
CA ASP A 30 -6.49 6.95 -11.10
C ASP A 30 -6.87 5.88 -10.07
N ALA A 31 -8.16 5.78 -9.71
CA ALA A 31 -8.65 4.88 -8.70
C ALA A 31 -8.36 3.41 -9.07
N ALA A 32 -7.62 2.72 -8.21
CA ALA A 32 -7.19 1.36 -8.45
C ALA A 32 -7.25 0.53 -7.18
N LYS A 33 -7.45 -0.79 -7.33
CA LYS A 33 -7.39 -1.78 -6.25
C LYS A 33 -6.60 -2.99 -6.68
N ARG A 34 -5.71 -3.46 -5.81
CA ARG A 34 -4.93 -4.69 -5.94
C ARG A 34 -4.99 -5.46 -4.62
N LYS A 35 -4.72 -6.75 -4.68
CA LYS A 35 -4.58 -7.61 -3.50
C LYS A 35 -3.28 -8.39 -3.65
N THR A 36 -2.56 -8.57 -2.54
CA THR A 36 -1.44 -9.50 -2.50
C THR A 36 -1.96 -10.94 -2.42
N LYS A 37 -1.09 -11.91 -2.66
CA LYS A 37 -1.37 -13.30 -2.28
C LYS A 37 -1.54 -13.40 -0.75
N ILE A 38 -2.19 -14.46 -0.30
CA ILE A 38 -2.26 -14.80 1.12
C ILE A 38 -1.07 -15.70 1.43
N ILE A 39 -0.33 -15.40 2.50
CA ILE A 39 0.75 -16.25 3.02
C ILE A 39 0.30 -16.67 4.42
N GLU A 40 -0.06 -17.94 4.56
CA GLU A 40 -0.50 -18.53 5.83
C GLU A 40 0.71 -18.87 6.71
N ASP A 41 0.46 -18.91 8.03
CA ASP A 41 1.40 -19.39 9.07
C ASP A 41 2.82 -18.81 9.01
N ASN A 42 2.93 -17.50 8.80
CA ASN A 42 4.21 -16.80 8.83
C ASN A 42 4.09 -15.49 9.60
N TRP A 43 4.97 -15.29 10.58
CA TRP A 43 5.08 -14.07 11.38
C TRP A 43 5.93 -12.98 10.69
N SER A 44 6.59 -13.30 9.58
CA SER A 44 7.34 -12.37 8.74
C SER A 44 7.19 -12.67 7.23
N PRO A 45 5.97 -12.64 6.69
CA PRO A 45 5.69 -12.94 5.28
C PRO A 45 6.36 -11.93 4.34
N ALA A 46 7.00 -12.43 3.28
CA ALA A 46 7.56 -11.61 2.21
C ALA A 46 6.84 -11.96 0.91
N TRP A 47 6.06 -11.02 0.35
CA TRP A 47 5.39 -11.25 -0.93
C TRP A 47 6.33 -11.11 -2.11
N ASN A 48 7.25 -10.14 -2.04
CA ASN A 48 8.03 -9.71 -3.20
C ASN A 48 7.14 -9.45 -4.44
N GLU A 49 5.91 -9.01 -4.19
CA GLU A 49 4.94 -8.65 -5.22
C GLU A 49 5.07 -7.17 -5.54
N GLU A 50 4.77 -6.86 -6.79
CA GLU A 50 5.00 -5.55 -7.39
C GLU A 50 3.75 -5.05 -8.05
N PHE A 51 3.36 -3.83 -7.68
CA PHE A 51 2.19 -3.18 -8.25
C PHE A 51 2.58 -1.89 -8.93
N THR A 52 2.05 -1.74 -10.14
CA THR A 52 2.17 -0.53 -10.94
C THR A 52 0.82 0.11 -11.17
N PHE A 53 0.82 1.42 -10.94
CA PHE A 53 -0.34 2.29 -11.05
C PHE A 53 0.04 3.44 -11.98
N PRO A 54 -0.59 3.60 -13.16
CA PRO A 54 -0.46 4.83 -13.92
C PRO A 54 -1.31 5.92 -13.24
N LEU A 55 -0.74 7.09 -12.99
CA LEU A 55 -1.46 8.23 -12.42
C LEU A 55 -1.55 9.37 -13.43
N THR A 56 -2.74 9.95 -13.54
CA THR A 56 -3.04 11.13 -14.36
C THR A 56 -2.93 12.41 -13.54
N VAL A 57 -3.26 12.37 -12.25
CA VAL A 57 -3.23 13.53 -11.33
C VAL A 57 -2.57 13.12 -9.99
N PRO A 58 -1.23 12.91 -9.96
CA PRO A 58 -0.52 12.43 -8.77
C PRO A 58 -0.71 13.29 -7.51
N GLU A 59 -0.95 14.59 -7.68
CA GLU A 59 -1.18 15.54 -6.60
C GLU A 59 -2.47 15.30 -5.81
N LEU A 60 -3.44 14.58 -6.39
CA LEU A 60 -4.68 14.18 -5.74
C LEU A 60 -4.70 12.69 -5.37
N ALA A 61 -3.59 11.97 -5.58
CA ALA A 61 -3.51 10.54 -5.35
C ALA A 61 -2.98 10.22 -3.94
N LEU A 62 -3.64 9.26 -3.28
CA LEU A 62 -3.24 8.66 -2.02
C LEU A 62 -3.02 7.17 -2.23
N LEU A 63 -1.88 6.64 -1.76
CA LEU A 63 -1.63 5.22 -1.61
C LEU A 63 -2.22 4.74 -0.28
N ARG A 64 -3.26 3.91 -0.34
CA ARG A 64 -3.83 3.26 0.85
C ARG A 64 -3.48 1.78 0.86
N VAL A 65 -2.99 1.29 1.98
CA VAL A 65 -2.76 -0.14 2.21
C VAL A 65 -3.55 -0.58 3.43
N GLU A 66 -4.30 -1.66 3.28
CA GLU A 66 -5.08 -2.30 4.33
C GLU A 66 -4.56 -3.72 4.50
N VAL A 67 -4.05 -4.03 5.69
CA VAL A 67 -3.58 -5.37 6.06
C VAL A 67 -4.74 -6.11 6.70
N GLN A 68 -4.92 -7.35 6.29
CA GLN A 68 -5.88 -8.25 6.88
C GLN A 68 -5.14 -9.30 7.71
N GLU A 69 -5.84 -9.87 8.68
CA GLU A 69 -5.45 -11.11 9.34
C GLU A 69 -6.34 -12.20 8.73
N TYR A 70 -5.73 -13.15 8.05
CA TYR A 70 -6.45 -14.32 7.57
C TYR A 70 -6.65 -15.27 8.74
N ASP A 71 -7.89 -15.37 9.20
CA ASP A 71 -8.36 -16.45 10.05
C ASP A 71 -9.27 -17.35 9.20
N MET A 72 -9.32 -18.64 9.48
CA MET A 72 -10.18 -19.60 8.77
C MET A 72 -11.68 -19.41 9.07
N SER A 73 -12.05 -18.35 9.79
CA SER A 73 -13.44 -17.95 10.03
C SER A 73 -13.93 -16.96 8.95
N ASP A 74 -15.24 -16.92 8.71
CA ASP A 74 -15.91 -16.30 7.54
C ASP A 74 -15.65 -14.79 7.30
N LYS A 75 -14.80 -14.13 8.09
CA LYS A 75 -14.51 -12.70 7.94
C LYS A 75 -13.05 -12.40 8.32
N ASP A 76 -12.23 -12.14 7.32
CA ASP A 76 -10.88 -11.59 7.50
C ASP A 76 -10.89 -10.43 8.52
N ASP A 77 -10.07 -10.56 9.57
CA ASP A 77 -9.94 -9.52 10.58
C ASP A 77 -9.04 -8.38 10.08
N PHE A 78 -9.26 -7.18 10.62
CA PHE A 78 -8.51 -6.00 10.22
C PHE A 78 -7.21 -5.91 11.02
N GLY A 79 -6.08 -6.09 10.36
CA GLY A 79 -4.74 -6.03 10.98
C GLY A 79 -4.16 -4.62 11.05
N GLY A 80 -4.64 -3.68 10.22
CA GLY A 80 -4.21 -2.29 10.23
C GLY A 80 -4.30 -1.61 8.87
N GLN A 81 -4.09 -0.30 8.85
CA GLN A 81 -4.05 0.47 7.60
C GLN A 81 -3.01 1.59 7.61
N THR A 82 -2.67 2.05 6.42
CA THR A 82 -1.93 3.30 6.21
C THR A 82 -2.45 4.00 4.96
N CYS A 83 -2.40 5.33 4.96
CA CYS A 83 -2.77 6.19 3.83
C CYS A 83 -1.67 7.23 3.67
N LEU A 84 -1.00 7.22 2.52
CA LEU A 84 0.15 8.07 2.24
C LEU A 84 -0.12 8.92 1.00
N PRO A 85 0.06 10.25 1.05
CA PRO A 85 0.07 11.07 -0.15
C PRO A 85 1.17 10.61 -1.09
N VAL A 86 0.80 10.42 -2.36
CA VAL A 86 1.72 9.89 -3.37
C VAL A 86 2.93 10.83 -3.56
N LEU A 87 2.72 12.14 -3.50
CA LEU A 87 3.78 13.15 -3.59
C LEU A 87 4.80 13.10 -2.43
N ASP A 88 4.42 12.56 -1.27
CA ASP A 88 5.29 12.51 -0.10
C ASP A 88 6.15 11.24 -0.06
N LEU A 89 5.87 10.28 -0.97
CA LEU A 89 6.63 9.05 -1.07
C LEU A 89 8.07 9.35 -1.52
N ARG A 90 9.01 8.55 -1.04
CA ARG A 90 10.44 8.66 -1.40
C ARG A 90 10.97 7.32 -1.89
N PRO A 91 11.83 7.30 -2.93
CA PRO A 91 12.30 6.06 -3.53
C PRO A 91 13.11 5.22 -2.54
N GLY A 92 13.14 3.91 -2.76
CA GLY A 92 13.84 2.93 -1.93
C GLY A 92 12.93 2.27 -0.89
N ILE A 93 13.55 1.51 0.01
CA ILE A 93 12.85 0.76 1.06
C ILE A 93 12.53 1.70 2.24
N ARG A 94 11.29 1.63 2.72
CA ARG A 94 10.74 2.47 3.79
C ARG A 94 9.96 1.62 4.78
N SER A 95 10.10 1.94 6.06
CA SER A 95 9.27 1.38 7.12
C SER A 95 8.07 2.29 7.36
N VAL A 96 6.87 1.80 7.09
CA VAL A 96 5.62 2.55 7.14
C VAL A 96 4.78 2.06 8.33
N PRO A 97 4.43 2.93 9.29
CA PRO A 97 3.61 2.53 10.43
C PRO A 97 2.17 2.22 9.99
N LEU A 98 1.56 1.26 10.67
CA LEU A 98 0.13 0.99 10.56
C LEU A 98 -0.66 1.68 11.66
N HIS A 99 -1.95 1.89 11.37
CA HIS A 99 -2.93 2.49 12.26
C HIS A 99 -4.14 1.56 12.38
N ASP A 100 -4.82 1.62 13.51
CA ASP A 100 -6.05 0.86 13.75
C ASP A 100 -7.26 1.44 13.00
N LYS A 101 -8.46 0.91 13.25
CA LYS A 101 -9.71 1.40 12.63
C LYS A 101 -10.07 2.83 13.04
N LYS A 102 -9.58 3.29 14.20
CA LYS A 102 -9.80 4.64 14.73
C LYS A 102 -8.75 5.63 14.22
N GLY A 103 -7.70 5.14 13.56
CA GLY A 103 -6.56 5.94 13.10
C GLY A 103 -5.44 6.04 14.13
N GLU A 104 -5.51 5.29 15.23
CA GLU A 104 -4.47 5.28 16.24
C GLU A 104 -3.28 4.44 15.80
N LYS A 105 -2.07 4.98 15.98
CA LYS A 105 -0.84 4.32 15.54
C LYS A 105 -0.59 3.03 16.32
N LEU A 106 -0.42 1.93 15.61
CA LEU A 106 0.02 0.66 16.19
C LEU A 106 1.50 0.76 16.56
N LYS A 107 1.83 0.52 17.84
CA LYS A 107 3.18 0.77 18.38
C LYS A 107 4.28 -0.05 17.70
N ASN A 108 3.99 -1.32 17.45
CA ASN A 108 4.97 -2.32 17.03
C ASN A 108 4.71 -2.90 15.64
N VAL A 109 3.74 -2.33 14.89
CA VAL A 109 3.33 -2.88 13.59
C VAL A 109 3.70 -1.90 12.48
N ARG A 110 4.51 -2.39 11.54
CA ARG A 110 5.00 -1.61 10.40
C ARG A 110 5.05 -2.48 9.14
N LEU A 111 4.76 -1.88 8.00
CA LEU A 111 5.01 -2.45 6.68
C LEU A 111 6.38 -2.03 6.19
N LEU A 112 7.12 -2.97 5.62
CA LEU A 112 8.33 -2.63 4.87
C LEU A 112 7.94 -2.54 3.39
N MET A 113 8.07 -1.34 2.82
CA MET A 113 7.58 -1.02 1.47
C MET A 113 8.71 -0.45 0.64
N GLY A 114 8.94 -1.01 -0.56
CA GLY A 114 9.82 -0.43 -1.56
C GLY A 114 9.04 0.46 -2.52
N PHE A 115 9.53 1.67 -2.76
CA PHE A 115 8.98 2.61 -3.74
C PHE A 115 9.97 2.87 -4.87
N GLN A 116 9.50 2.79 -6.12
CA GLN A 116 10.23 3.25 -7.29
C GLN A 116 9.31 4.16 -8.12
N PHE A 117 9.91 5.21 -8.68
CA PHE A 117 9.27 6.19 -9.55
C PHE A 117 9.92 6.02 -10.91
N VAL A 118 9.15 5.60 -11.90
CA VAL A 118 9.60 5.44 -13.28
C VAL A 118 8.93 6.49 -14.15
#